data_AF-D1ADG5-F1
#
_entry.id   AF-D1ADG5-F1
#
_cell.length_a   1.000
_cell.length_b   1.000
_cell.length_c   1.000
_cell.angle_alpha   90.00
_cell.angle_beta   90.00
_cell.angle_gamma   90.00
#
_symmetry.space_group_name_H-M   'P 1'
#
loop_
_entity.id
_entity.type
_entity.pdbx_description
1 polymer ?
#
loop_
_entity_poly.entity_id
_entity_poly.type
_entity_poly.pdbx_seq_one_letter_code
_entity_poly.pdbx_strand_id
1 'polypeptide(L)'
;MTIGIRYAARSDVGMLREGNEDSAYAGAHLLAVADGMGGHVGGEIASAAAIGELRKLDTDLPASELLGALEHTVKAANDKLHRIVESDPALQGMGTTLTAMLWSGTQVALVHIGDSRAYLLRDGSLFQITHDHTLVQSLVDEGRISPDEAASHPQRSLLLRALDGRGEVDPDLSLREAKVGDRYLLCSDGLSGVVTAETIFQVLSEYQDPEQAVHQLIDLANRGGGPDNITCVVADVIELPPGAPPPNQSPQAVGAAANVQHSELAELAGGSPPPPAPPSSDTPAGRAAQLRDTRPQPPVAVEEMPPPQAAPAPRREPQPMGRPPEPMPMAPPRAPRRRWTWLIVMVSVFVVLVGGGAAFAVYSMRNDGFYAQAENGMVVVYKGSPNSLLGLKLNSKAPAHQQPNPPIRVEDLPEALQSNLKSPGYVDLSGADGWKKLASQVCKYSLESVGDRIAVMRGSRQDGCKPTRIKESQVRLAELPASDRKAVQDGTLEFGDRQAALAKLEELDGRGRACSDDAAGSGIDDCPGGNNASDGVRRP
;
A
#
# COMPACT_ATOMS: atom_id res chain seq x y z
N MET A 1 -13.26 -33.79 -26.52
CA MET A 1 -12.13 -33.05 -27.11
C MET A 1 -11.08 -32.90 -26.03
N THR A 2 -9.83 -33.25 -26.32
CA THR A 2 -8.73 -33.08 -25.37
C THR A 2 -8.14 -31.71 -25.65
N ILE A 3 -8.09 -30.86 -24.63
CA ILE A 3 -7.46 -29.55 -24.73
C ILE A 3 -6.22 -29.50 -23.85
N GLY A 4 -5.30 -28.62 -24.19
CA GLY A 4 -4.11 -28.32 -23.40
C GLY A 4 -3.78 -26.85 -23.48
N ILE A 5 -2.79 -26.44 -22.70
CA ILE A 5 -2.32 -25.06 -22.67
C ILE A 5 -0.90 -24.95 -23.18
N ARG A 6 -0.68 -23.98 -24.07
CA ARG A 6 0.66 -23.49 -24.46
C ARG A 6 0.87 -22.16 -23.76
N TYR A 7 1.93 -22.05 -22.98
CA TYR A 7 2.14 -20.92 -22.08
C TYR A 7 3.55 -20.33 -22.17
N ALA A 8 3.69 -19.11 -21.66
CA ALA A 8 4.95 -18.47 -21.36
C ALA A 8 4.80 -17.65 -20.07
N ALA A 9 5.83 -17.62 -19.24
CA ALA A 9 5.90 -16.86 -18.02
C ALA A 9 7.14 -15.98 -18.03
N ARG A 10 7.01 -14.73 -17.61
CA ARG A 10 8.16 -13.84 -17.44
C ARG A 10 7.96 -12.89 -16.28
N SER A 11 9.06 -12.56 -15.62
CA SER A 11 9.12 -11.64 -14.50
C SER A 11 10.33 -10.73 -14.65
N ASP A 12 10.17 -9.45 -14.31
CA ASP A 12 11.19 -8.41 -14.39
C ASP A 12 11.15 -7.58 -13.10
N VAL A 13 12.32 -7.16 -12.60
CA VAL A 13 12.43 -6.34 -11.37
C VAL A 13 11.76 -4.97 -11.56
N GLY A 14 11.62 -4.49 -12.78
CA GLY A 14 11.24 -3.13 -13.08
C GLY A 14 12.43 -2.18 -13.00
N MET A 15 12.15 -0.88 -12.94
CA MET A 15 13.15 0.19 -13.01
C MET A 15 13.43 0.85 -11.64
N LEU A 16 12.51 0.70 -10.68
CA LEU A 16 12.58 1.40 -9.39
C LEU A 16 12.84 0.49 -8.18
N ARG A 17 12.60 -0.81 -8.28
CA ARG A 17 12.81 -1.77 -7.18
C ARG A 17 14.24 -2.32 -7.19
N GLU A 18 14.76 -2.70 -6.02
CA GLU A 18 16.11 -3.28 -5.88
C GLU A 18 16.12 -4.80 -6.06
N GLY A 19 14.99 -5.46 -5.79
CA GLY A 19 14.82 -6.91 -5.88
C GLY A 19 13.46 -7.27 -6.47
N ASN A 20 13.27 -8.55 -6.76
CA ASN A 20 12.02 -9.07 -7.30
C ASN A 20 11.29 -9.89 -6.24
N GLU A 21 10.19 -9.34 -5.73
CA GLU A 21 9.33 -9.98 -4.74
C GLU A 21 8.18 -10.74 -5.39
N ASP A 22 7.98 -10.62 -6.71
CA ASP A 22 7.01 -11.42 -7.44
C ASP A 22 7.51 -12.84 -7.66
N SER A 23 6.56 -13.77 -7.75
CA SER A 23 6.79 -15.15 -8.17
C SER A 23 5.70 -15.60 -9.13
N ALA A 24 6.06 -16.39 -10.15
CA ALA A 24 5.07 -17.05 -10.99
C ALA A 24 5.49 -18.45 -11.40
N TYR A 25 4.49 -19.26 -11.74
CA TYR A 25 4.63 -20.62 -12.23
C TYR A 25 3.70 -20.87 -13.41
N ALA A 26 4.21 -21.54 -14.43
CA ALA A 26 3.42 -22.01 -15.56
C ALA A 26 3.79 -23.45 -15.89
N GLY A 27 2.80 -24.34 -15.78
CA GLY A 27 2.90 -25.77 -15.98
C GLY A 27 1.79 -26.29 -16.90
N ALA A 28 1.73 -27.61 -17.08
CA ALA A 28 0.79 -28.22 -18.02
C ALA A 28 -0.69 -28.12 -17.57
N HIS A 29 -0.89 -28.05 -16.25
CA HIS A 29 -2.20 -28.00 -15.60
C HIS A 29 -2.38 -26.76 -14.72
N LEU A 30 -1.29 -26.10 -14.29
CA LEU A 30 -1.35 -24.97 -13.35
C LEU A 30 -0.66 -23.73 -13.90
N LEU A 31 -1.33 -22.59 -13.79
CA LEU A 31 -0.74 -21.26 -13.91
C LEU A 31 -0.93 -20.51 -12.59
N ALA A 32 0.08 -19.80 -12.11
CA ALA A 32 -0.01 -19.02 -10.90
C ALA A 32 0.90 -17.79 -10.93
N VAL A 33 0.41 -16.68 -10.36
CA VAL A 33 1.17 -15.44 -10.10
C VAL A 33 0.91 -15.05 -8.64
N ALA A 34 1.96 -14.63 -7.96
CA ALA A 34 1.95 -14.16 -6.58
C ALA A 34 2.85 -12.93 -6.48
N ASP A 35 2.27 -11.80 -6.08
CA ASP A 35 2.98 -10.55 -5.81
C ASP A 35 3.34 -10.50 -4.33
N GLY A 36 4.63 -10.48 -4.02
CA GLY A 36 5.14 -10.53 -2.65
C GLY A 36 5.24 -9.14 -2.06
N MET A 37 4.73 -8.97 -0.84
CA MET A 37 4.85 -7.74 -0.08
C MET A 37 5.48 -7.99 1.29
N GLY A 38 6.34 -7.07 1.69
CA GLY A 38 6.99 -7.10 2.99
C GLY A 38 8.14 -6.11 3.01
N GLY A 39 8.54 -5.62 4.19
CA GLY A 39 9.80 -4.88 4.27
C GLY A 39 11.00 -5.80 3.96
N HIS A 40 12.20 -5.25 3.77
CA HIS A 40 13.45 -5.99 3.58
C HIS A 40 13.35 -7.14 2.56
N VAL A 41 13.15 -8.38 3.01
CA VAL A 41 13.10 -9.62 2.20
C VAL A 41 11.81 -10.44 2.42
N GLY A 42 10.80 -9.87 3.08
CA GLY A 42 9.58 -10.59 3.42
C GLY A 42 8.75 -10.99 2.20
N GLY A 43 8.67 -10.11 1.19
CA GLY A 43 7.86 -10.34 0.00
C GLY A 43 8.36 -11.50 -0.85
N GLU A 44 9.67 -11.55 -1.13
CA GLU A 44 10.29 -12.64 -1.91
C GLU A 44 10.05 -14.02 -1.28
N ILE A 45 10.14 -14.13 0.04
CA ILE A 45 9.91 -15.38 0.77
C ILE A 45 8.44 -15.76 0.70
N ALA A 46 7.54 -14.79 0.88
CA ALA A 46 6.11 -15.04 0.90
C ALA A 46 5.58 -15.54 -0.45
N SER A 47 5.89 -14.82 -1.54
CA SER A 47 5.44 -15.19 -2.89
C SER A 47 6.02 -16.54 -3.34
N ALA A 48 7.32 -16.76 -3.10
CA ALA A 48 7.98 -18.01 -3.45
C ALA A 48 7.44 -19.20 -2.65
N ALA A 49 7.14 -19.01 -1.35
CA ALA A 49 6.55 -20.04 -0.52
C ALA A 49 5.14 -20.44 -1.00
N ALA A 50 4.31 -19.46 -1.39
CA ALA A 50 2.98 -19.69 -1.93
C ALA A 50 3.02 -20.45 -3.26
N ILE A 51 3.80 -19.97 -4.24
CA ILE A 51 3.98 -20.65 -5.53
C ILE A 51 4.57 -22.06 -5.34
N GLY A 52 5.50 -22.24 -4.39
CA GLY A 52 6.08 -23.55 -4.06
C GLY A 52 5.09 -24.56 -3.48
N GLU A 53 4.00 -24.12 -2.84
CA GLU A 53 2.90 -25.00 -2.45
C GLU A 53 1.99 -25.30 -3.64
N LEU A 54 1.64 -24.29 -4.42
CA LEU A 54 0.72 -24.44 -5.56
C LEU A 54 1.27 -25.35 -6.64
N ARG A 55 2.58 -25.31 -6.95
CA ARG A 55 3.21 -26.15 -7.99
C ARG A 55 2.95 -27.65 -7.81
N LYS A 56 2.64 -28.11 -6.58
CA LYS A 56 2.31 -29.51 -6.29
C LYS A 56 1.01 -29.95 -6.96
N LEU A 57 0.16 -28.99 -7.35
CA LEU A 57 -1.08 -29.22 -8.08
C LEU A 57 -0.89 -29.35 -9.59
N ASP A 58 0.32 -29.14 -10.14
CA ASP A 58 0.58 -29.31 -11.59
C ASP A 58 0.61 -30.79 -12.00
N THR A 59 -0.53 -31.44 -11.82
CA THR A 59 -0.77 -32.86 -12.06
C THR A 59 -2.16 -33.02 -12.65
N ASP A 60 -2.41 -34.16 -13.29
CA ASP A 60 -3.73 -34.45 -13.86
C ASP A 60 -4.72 -34.81 -12.74
N LEU A 61 -5.54 -33.83 -12.36
CA LEU A 61 -6.59 -33.98 -11.35
C LEU A 61 -7.97 -34.06 -12.01
N PRO A 62 -8.92 -34.82 -11.43
CA PRO A 62 -10.28 -34.86 -11.94
C PRO A 62 -10.99 -33.52 -11.70
N ALA A 63 -11.85 -33.12 -12.64
CA ALA A 63 -12.56 -31.84 -12.59
C ALA A 63 -13.35 -31.60 -11.28
N SER A 64 -13.87 -32.65 -10.65
CA SER A 64 -14.60 -32.57 -9.38
C SER A 64 -13.74 -32.19 -8.17
N GLU A 65 -12.43 -32.38 -8.25
CA GLU A 65 -11.50 -32.12 -7.14
C GLU A 65 -10.81 -30.76 -7.24
N LEU A 66 -10.89 -30.08 -8.39
CA LEU A 66 -10.14 -28.85 -8.69
C LEU A 66 -10.32 -27.75 -7.62
N LEU A 67 -11.58 -27.41 -7.28
CA LEU A 67 -11.86 -26.35 -6.32
C LEU A 67 -11.36 -26.71 -4.91
N GLY A 68 -11.63 -27.93 -4.47
CA GLY A 68 -11.20 -28.40 -3.15
C GLY A 68 -9.67 -28.51 -3.04
N ALA A 69 -8.99 -28.89 -4.12
CA ALA A 69 -7.54 -28.92 -4.20
C ALA A 69 -6.95 -27.50 -4.09
N LEU A 70 -7.47 -26.53 -4.85
CA LEU A 70 -7.03 -25.13 -4.74
C LEU A 70 -7.29 -24.56 -3.34
N GLU A 71 -8.50 -24.72 -2.80
CA GLU A 71 -8.86 -24.24 -1.44
C GLU A 71 -7.91 -24.81 -0.37
N HIS A 72 -7.69 -26.13 -0.40
CA HIS A 72 -6.79 -26.80 0.53
C HIS A 72 -5.34 -26.31 0.40
N THR A 73 -4.85 -26.15 -0.82
CA THR A 73 -3.47 -25.72 -1.06
C THR A 73 -3.25 -24.24 -0.73
N VAL A 74 -4.24 -23.36 -0.95
CA VAL A 74 -4.17 -21.97 -0.51
C VAL A 74 -4.12 -21.88 1.02
N LYS A 75 -4.92 -22.68 1.72
CA LYS A 75 -4.83 -22.78 3.18
C LYS A 75 -3.46 -23.29 3.63
N ALA A 76 -2.93 -24.33 2.99
CA ALA A 76 -1.60 -24.86 3.28
C ALA A 76 -0.48 -23.84 3.02
N ALA A 77 -0.62 -23.01 1.97
CA ALA A 77 0.28 -21.88 1.70
C ALA A 77 0.23 -20.85 2.83
N ASN A 78 -0.97 -20.45 3.28
CA ASN A 78 -1.11 -19.53 4.41
C ASN A 78 -0.52 -20.11 5.72
N ASP A 79 -0.79 -21.38 6.01
CA ASP A 79 -0.23 -22.08 7.18
C ASP A 79 1.30 -22.20 7.10
N LYS A 80 1.87 -22.25 5.89
CA LYS A 80 3.32 -22.21 5.68
C LYS A 80 3.88 -20.81 5.95
N LEU A 81 3.22 -19.75 5.47
CA LEU A 81 3.60 -18.37 5.80
C LEU A 81 3.55 -18.13 7.31
N HIS A 82 2.51 -18.62 7.99
CA HIS A 82 2.39 -18.56 9.45
C HIS A 82 3.61 -19.15 10.15
N ARG A 83 4.02 -20.37 9.76
CA ARG A 83 5.19 -21.05 10.33
C ARG A 83 6.50 -20.33 10.05
N ILE A 84 6.65 -19.73 8.87
CA ILE A 84 7.83 -18.92 8.54
C ILE A 84 7.91 -17.71 9.48
N VAL A 85 6.81 -16.96 9.64
CA VAL A 85 6.74 -15.81 10.55
C VAL A 85 6.93 -16.21 12.02
N GLU A 86 6.44 -17.39 12.44
CA GLU A 86 6.66 -17.92 13.79
C GLU A 86 8.14 -18.25 14.03
N SER A 87 8.83 -18.78 13.01
CA SER A 87 10.26 -19.12 13.08
C SER A 87 11.19 -17.91 13.02
N ASP A 88 10.79 -16.85 12.31
CA ASP A 88 11.53 -15.60 12.22
C ASP A 88 10.57 -14.40 12.37
N PRO A 89 10.42 -13.86 13.60
CA PRO A 89 9.58 -12.70 13.86
C PRO A 89 10.00 -11.42 13.12
N ALA A 90 11.21 -11.35 12.55
CA ALA A 90 11.61 -10.22 11.71
C ALA A 90 10.82 -10.15 10.39
N LEU A 91 10.22 -11.28 9.97
CA LEU A 91 9.36 -11.37 8.79
C LEU A 91 7.89 -11.02 9.10
N GLN A 92 7.60 -10.49 10.29
CA GLN A 92 6.26 -10.03 10.63
C GLN A 92 5.77 -8.96 9.64
N GLY A 93 4.57 -9.19 9.11
CA GLY A 93 3.97 -8.31 8.10
C GLY A 93 4.35 -8.67 6.66
N MET A 94 5.10 -9.76 6.43
CA MET A 94 5.18 -10.33 5.09
C MET A 94 3.83 -10.88 4.65
N GLY A 95 3.58 -10.83 3.35
CA GLY A 95 2.44 -11.45 2.72
C GLY A 95 2.58 -11.48 1.22
N THR A 96 1.60 -12.06 0.54
CA THR A 96 1.59 -12.11 -0.91
C THR A 96 0.16 -12.18 -1.44
N THR A 97 -0.05 -11.62 -2.63
CA THR A 97 -1.25 -11.93 -3.42
C THR A 97 -1.12 -13.33 -4.01
N LEU A 98 -2.23 -13.90 -4.46
CA LEU A 98 -2.20 -15.16 -5.20
C LEU A 98 -3.35 -15.21 -6.19
N THR A 99 -3.01 -15.38 -7.46
CA THR A 99 -3.98 -15.68 -8.52
C THR A 99 -3.50 -16.93 -9.24
N ALA A 100 -4.32 -17.98 -9.25
CA ALA A 100 -3.95 -19.24 -9.89
C ALA A 100 -5.12 -19.88 -10.63
N MET A 101 -4.81 -20.59 -11.71
CA MET A 101 -5.76 -21.30 -12.55
C MET A 101 -5.29 -22.75 -12.72
N LEU A 102 -6.20 -23.70 -12.50
CA LEU A 102 -5.93 -25.14 -12.53
C LEU A 102 -6.87 -25.85 -13.52
N TRP A 103 -6.31 -26.60 -14.45
CA TRP A 103 -7.01 -27.22 -15.59
C TRP A 103 -7.27 -28.72 -15.38
N SER A 104 -8.48 -29.14 -15.72
CA SER A 104 -8.84 -30.55 -15.98
C SER A 104 -9.73 -30.64 -17.23
N GLY A 105 -9.15 -31.05 -18.36
CA GLY A 105 -9.83 -31.01 -19.64
C GLY A 105 -10.36 -29.61 -19.95
N THR A 106 -11.67 -29.47 -20.19
CA THR A 106 -12.34 -28.18 -20.47
C THR A 106 -12.72 -27.39 -19.22
N GLN A 107 -12.49 -27.92 -18.03
CA GLN A 107 -12.81 -27.24 -16.77
C GLN A 107 -11.58 -26.56 -16.20
N VAL A 108 -11.75 -25.32 -15.74
CA VAL A 108 -10.71 -24.51 -15.13
C VAL A 108 -11.21 -23.96 -13.82
N ALA A 109 -10.52 -24.27 -12.73
CA ALA A 109 -10.75 -23.63 -11.45
C ALA A 109 -9.82 -22.42 -11.33
N LEU A 110 -10.38 -21.28 -10.91
CA LEU A 110 -9.67 -20.04 -10.64
C LEU A 110 -9.75 -19.76 -9.14
N VAL A 111 -8.61 -19.49 -8.52
CA VAL A 111 -8.49 -18.96 -7.16
C VAL A 111 -7.81 -17.60 -7.19
N HIS A 112 -8.32 -16.65 -6.40
CA HIS A 112 -7.81 -15.29 -6.39
C HIS A 112 -7.88 -14.67 -4.99
N ILE A 113 -6.78 -14.04 -4.58
CA ILE A 113 -6.71 -13.16 -3.41
C ILE A 113 -5.67 -12.05 -3.64
N GLY A 114 -6.08 -10.79 -3.52
CA GLY A 114 -5.20 -9.63 -3.68
C GLY A 114 -5.60 -8.79 -4.89
N ASP A 115 -4.63 -8.15 -5.54
CA ASP A 115 -4.85 -7.28 -6.70
C ASP A 115 -4.04 -7.69 -7.94
N SER A 116 -3.35 -8.83 -7.89
CA SER A 116 -2.97 -9.55 -9.10
C SER A 116 -4.21 -9.90 -9.92
N ARG A 117 -4.13 -9.85 -11.24
CA ARG A 117 -5.30 -9.99 -12.12
C ARG A 117 -5.19 -11.20 -13.03
N ALA A 118 -6.35 -11.79 -13.34
CA ALA A 118 -6.48 -12.69 -14.48
C ALA A 118 -7.44 -12.10 -15.52
N TYR A 119 -7.09 -12.25 -16.79
CA TYR A 119 -7.89 -11.85 -17.94
C TYR A 119 -8.13 -13.04 -18.87
N LEU A 120 -9.27 -13.01 -19.56
CA LEU A 120 -9.64 -13.91 -20.65
C LEU A 120 -9.87 -13.09 -21.92
N LEU A 121 -9.09 -13.39 -22.96
CA LEU A 121 -9.36 -12.95 -24.33
C LEU A 121 -10.13 -14.05 -25.05
N ARG A 122 -11.40 -13.78 -25.37
CA ARG A 122 -12.29 -14.70 -26.08
C ARG A 122 -13.14 -13.92 -27.07
N ASP A 123 -13.32 -14.48 -28.28
CA ASP A 123 -14.16 -13.90 -29.33
C ASP A 123 -13.85 -12.42 -29.62
N GLY A 124 -12.57 -12.05 -29.57
CA GLY A 124 -12.09 -10.69 -29.84
C GLY A 124 -12.37 -9.67 -28.74
N SER A 125 -12.72 -10.10 -27.52
CA SER A 125 -12.95 -9.22 -26.37
C SER A 125 -12.13 -9.67 -25.17
N LEU A 126 -11.56 -8.70 -24.44
CA LEU A 126 -10.82 -8.93 -23.20
C LEU A 126 -11.73 -8.74 -21.98
N PHE A 127 -11.75 -9.73 -21.10
CA PHE A 127 -12.51 -9.72 -19.86
C PHE A 127 -11.56 -9.89 -18.67
N GLN A 128 -11.62 -8.99 -17.69
CA GLN A 128 -11.03 -9.26 -16.38
C GLN A 128 -11.92 -10.28 -15.66
N ILE A 129 -11.35 -11.39 -15.22
CA ILE A 129 -12.09 -12.51 -14.61
C ILE A 129 -11.83 -12.66 -13.10
N THR A 130 -11.00 -11.79 -12.54
CA THR A 130 -10.77 -11.59 -11.10
C THR A 130 -11.31 -10.24 -10.65
N HIS A 131 -11.57 -10.08 -9.36
CA HIS A 131 -12.04 -8.84 -8.77
C HIS A 131 -11.06 -8.38 -7.69
N ASP A 132 -10.45 -7.21 -7.87
CA ASP A 132 -9.34 -6.77 -7.02
C ASP A 132 -9.77 -6.60 -5.55
N HIS A 133 -8.96 -7.11 -4.63
CA HIS A 133 -9.18 -6.94 -3.18
C HIS A 133 -8.49 -5.70 -2.64
N THR A 134 -8.68 -4.55 -3.31
CA THR A 134 -8.11 -3.26 -2.92
C THR A 134 -9.17 -2.35 -2.27
N LEU A 135 -8.71 -1.39 -1.47
CA LEU A 135 -9.60 -0.36 -0.90
C LEU A 135 -10.36 0.38 -2.00
N VAL A 136 -9.69 0.74 -3.09
CA VAL A 136 -10.33 1.50 -4.17
C VAL A 136 -11.37 0.69 -4.90
N GLN A 137 -11.16 -0.62 -5.08
CA GLN A 137 -12.17 -1.49 -5.67
C GLN A 137 -13.41 -1.54 -4.78
N SER A 138 -13.26 -1.67 -3.46
CA SER A 138 -14.40 -1.61 -2.54
C SER A 138 -15.13 -0.27 -2.59
N LEU A 139 -14.41 0.85 -2.72
CA LEU A 139 -15.04 2.17 -2.88
C LEU A 139 -15.80 2.30 -4.21
N VAL A 140 -15.31 1.68 -5.29
CA VAL A 140 -16.00 1.61 -6.58
C VAL A 140 -17.27 0.76 -6.45
N ASP A 141 -17.18 -0.40 -5.81
CA ASP A 141 -18.32 -1.31 -5.59
C ASP A 141 -19.42 -0.66 -4.74
N GLU A 142 -19.03 0.16 -3.75
CA GLU A 142 -19.93 0.99 -2.93
C GLU A 142 -20.49 2.22 -3.67
N GLY A 143 -20.04 2.49 -4.90
CA GLY A 143 -20.43 3.66 -5.69
C GLY A 143 -19.92 4.99 -5.11
N ARG A 144 -18.89 4.95 -4.28
CA ARG A 144 -18.31 6.13 -3.61
C ARG A 144 -17.30 6.88 -4.48
N ILE A 145 -16.65 6.17 -5.40
CA ILE A 145 -15.76 6.74 -6.42
C ILE A 145 -16.05 6.06 -7.76
N SER A 146 -15.72 6.73 -8.86
CA SER A 146 -15.78 6.12 -10.19
C SER A 146 -14.54 5.23 -10.46
N PRO A 147 -14.60 4.31 -11.44
CA PRO A 147 -13.42 3.56 -11.88
C PRO A 147 -12.25 4.45 -12.33
N ASP A 148 -12.54 5.59 -12.96
CA ASP A 148 -11.53 6.54 -13.40
C ASP A 148 -10.83 7.23 -12.21
N GLU A 149 -11.60 7.56 -11.16
CA GLU A 149 -11.07 8.11 -9.92
C GLU A 149 -10.19 7.09 -9.18
N ALA A 150 -10.59 5.81 -9.17
CA ALA A 150 -9.83 4.73 -8.54
C ALA A 150 -8.42 4.60 -9.12
N ALA A 151 -8.25 4.72 -10.43
CA ALA A 151 -6.94 4.61 -11.10
C ALA A 151 -5.92 5.68 -10.64
N SER A 152 -6.40 6.87 -10.25
CA SER A 152 -5.55 7.98 -9.79
C SER A 152 -5.49 8.13 -8.27
N HIS A 153 -6.19 7.27 -7.52
CA HIS A 153 -6.32 7.39 -6.09
C HIS A 153 -4.97 7.14 -5.37
N PRO A 154 -4.63 7.92 -4.33
CA PRO A 154 -3.37 7.78 -3.59
C PRO A 154 -3.20 6.41 -2.89
N GLN A 155 -4.31 5.75 -2.56
CA GLN A 155 -4.34 4.44 -1.89
C GLN A 155 -4.80 3.31 -2.82
N ARG A 156 -4.55 3.43 -4.14
CA ARG A 156 -4.99 2.42 -5.12
C ARG A 156 -4.40 1.03 -4.89
N SER A 157 -3.16 0.95 -4.42
CA SER A 157 -2.47 -0.32 -4.10
C SER A 157 -2.66 -0.77 -2.65
N LEU A 158 -3.64 -0.19 -1.91
CA LEU A 158 -3.91 -0.64 -0.54
C LEU A 158 -4.76 -1.91 -0.57
N LEU A 159 -4.14 -3.05 -0.29
CA LEU A 159 -4.79 -4.35 -0.20
C LEU A 159 -5.67 -4.48 1.06
N LEU A 160 -6.84 -5.09 0.88
CA LEU A 160 -7.76 -5.49 1.94
C LEU A 160 -7.68 -6.99 2.26
N ARG A 161 -7.32 -7.82 1.27
CA ARG A 161 -7.13 -9.27 1.44
C ARG A 161 -5.83 -9.70 0.75
N ALA A 162 -5.04 -10.50 1.45
CA ALA A 162 -3.82 -11.14 0.96
C ALA A 162 -3.51 -12.39 1.80
N LEU A 163 -2.54 -13.19 1.38
CA LEU A 163 -1.98 -14.27 2.18
C LEU A 163 -0.87 -13.70 3.08
N ASP A 164 -1.12 -13.53 4.37
CA ASP A 164 -0.15 -12.95 5.32
C ASP A 164 0.22 -13.90 6.48
N GLY A 165 -0.24 -15.15 6.42
CA GLY A 165 -0.03 -16.14 7.46
C GLY A 165 -0.84 -15.87 8.74
N ARG A 166 -1.85 -15.00 8.70
CA ARG A 166 -2.70 -14.70 9.86
C ARG A 166 -4.14 -15.11 9.59
N GLY A 167 -4.79 -15.62 10.64
CA GLY A 167 -6.22 -15.92 10.62
C GLY A 167 -6.64 -16.96 9.57
N GLU A 168 -7.94 -17.00 9.31
CA GLU A 168 -8.52 -17.78 8.21
C GLU A 168 -8.43 -16.97 6.92
N VAL A 169 -8.14 -17.66 5.81
CA VAL A 169 -8.10 -17.08 4.47
C VAL A 169 -9.38 -17.44 3.74
N ASP A 170 -10.00 -16.43 3.14
CA ASP A 170 -11.20 -16.58 2.31
C ASP A 170 -10.91 -16.07 0.88
N PRO A 171 -10.34 -16.93 0.01
CA PRO A 171 -10.03 -16.58 -1.36
C PRO A 171 -11.25 -16.70 -2.26
N ASP A 172 -11.31 -15.89 -3.31
CA ASP A 172 -12.37 -16.00 -4.32
C ASP A 172 -12.11 -17.23 -5.18
N LEU A 173 -13.08 -18.16 -5.21
CA LEU A 173 -13.00 -19.43 -5.95
C LEU A 173 -14.10 -19.50 -7.00
N SER A 174 -13.75 -19.86 -8.23
CA SER A 174 -14.73 -20.05 -9.31
C SER A 174 -14.35 -21.18 -10.26
N LEU A 175 -15.35 -21.89 -10.77
CA LEU A 175 -15.19 -22.89 -11.83
C LEU A 175 -15.65 -22.29 -13.16
N ARG A 176 -14.85 -22.48 -14.21
CA ARG A 176 -15.05 -21.90 -15.54
C ARG A 176 -14.82 -22.95 -16.62
N GLU A 177 -15.42 -22.72 -17.79
CA GLU A 177 -15.21 -23.55 -18.98
C GLU A 177 -14.17 -22.91 -19.90
N ALA A 178 -13.12 -23.65 -20.24
CA ALA A 178 -12.13 -23.33 -21.26
C ALA A 178 -12.53 -23.89 -22.63
N LYS A 179 -12.31 -23.07 -23.66
CA LYS A 179 -12.58 -23.36 -25.06
C LYS A 179 -11.31 -23.21 -25.87
N VAL A 180 -11.17 -24.01 -26.91
CA VAL A 180 -10.06 -23.87 -27.86
C VAL A 180 -10.08 -22.47 -28.46
N GLY A 181 -8.92 -21.81 -28.50
CA GLY A 181 -8.76 -20.43 -28.94
C GLY A 181 -8.85 -19.39 -27.82
N ASP A 182 -9.21 -19.78 -26.61
CA ASP A 182 -9.10 -18.89 -25.46
C ASP A 182 -7.64 -18.54 -25.18
N ARG A 183 -7.42 -17.30 -24.78
CA ARG A 183 -6.14 -16.83 -24.25
C ARG A 183 -6.32 -16.25 -22.87
N TYR A 184 -5.53 -16.73 -21.92
CA TYR A 184 -5.50 -16.24 -20.55
C TYR A 184 -4.24 -15.42 -20.30
N LEU A 185 -4.37 -14.38 -19.48
CA LEU A 185 -3.26 -13.60 -18.93
C LEU A 185 -3.42 -13.55 -17.42
N LEU A 186 -2.40 -13.95 -16.66
CA LEU A 186 -2.26 -13.64 -15.25
C LEU A 186 -1.14 -12.59 -15.10
N CYS A 187 -1.32 -11.58 -14.24
CA CYS A 187 -0.28 -10.58 -14.01
C CYS A 187 -0.32 -9.97 -12.60
N SER A 188 0.84 -9.50 -12.12
CA SER A 188 0.94 -8.64 -10.94
C SER A 188 0.44 -7.21 -11.24
N ASP A 189 0.28 -6.40 -10.19
CA ASP A 189 -0.18 -5.02 -10.32
C ASP A 189 0.86 -4.15 -11.06
N GLY A 190 2.14 -4.52 -11.04
CA GLY A 190 3.20 -3.83 -11.78
C GLY A 190 3.00 -3.82 -13.29
N LEU A 191 2.23 -4.76 -13.86
CA LEU A 191 1.77 -4.66 -15.25
C LEU A 191 0.54 -3.73 -15.36
N SER A 192 -0.54 -4.09 -14.65
CA SER A 192 -1.85 -3.45 -14.83
C SER A 192 -1.95 -2.03 -14.26
N GLY A 193 -1.01 -1.64 -13.40
CA GLY A 193 -0.89 -0.30 -12.82
C GLY A 193 -0.29 0.73 -13.77
N VAL A 194 0.40 0.31 -14.83
CA VAL A 194 1.01 1.21 -15.83
C VAL A 194 0.60 0.90 -17.28
N VAL A 195 0.14 -0.31 -17.58
CA VAL A 195 -0.36 -0.70 -18.90
C VAL A 195 -1.89 -0.84 -18.84
N THR A 196 -2.60 -0.08 -19.67
CA THR A 196 -4.07 -0.08 -19.67
C THR A 196 -4.65 -1.36 -20.28
N ALA A 197 -5.90 -1.67 -19.96
CA ALA A 197 -6.61 -2.83 -20.50
C ALA A 197 -6.68 -2.81 -22.04
N GLU A 198 -6.79 -1.63 -22.66
CA GLU A 198 -6.78 -1.48 -24.12
C GLU A 198 -5.43 -1.87 -24.71
N THR A 199 -4.32 -1.46 -24.08
CA THR A 199 -2.98 -1.84 -24.53
C THR A 199 -2.73 -3.33 -24.31
N ILE A 200 -3.18 -3.89 -23.17
CA ILE A 200 -3.12 -5.34 -22.93
C ILE A 200 -3.90 -6.08 -24.02
N PHE A 201 -5.11 -5.65 -24.34
CA PHE A 201 -5.93 -6.23 -25.40
C PHE A 201 -5.22 -6.21 -26.76
N GLN A 202 -4.61 -5.08 -27.13
CA GLN A 202 -3.86 -4.95 -28.38
C GLN A 202 -2.71 -5.94 -28.46
N VAL A 203 -1.89 -6.03 -27.41
CA VAL A 203 -0.74 -6.94 -27.36
C VAL A 203 -1.19 -8.41 -27.43
N LEU A 204 -2.19 -8.79 -26.64
CA LEU A 204 -2.70 -10.16 -26.63
C LEU A 204 -3.36 -10.55 -27.96
N SER A 205 -3.84 -9.58 -28.75
CA SER A 205 -4.43 -9.82 -30.07
C SER A 205 -3.39 -9.87 -31.20
N GLU A 206 -2.34 -9.04 -31.12
CA GLU A 206 -1.32 -8.92 -32.15
C GLU A 206 -0.29 -10.06 -32.11
N TYR A 207 0.19 -10.43 -30.91
CA TYR A 207 1.27 -11.38 -30.75
C TYR A 207 0.75 -12.80 -30.53
N GLN A 208 0.68 -13.61 -31.58
CA GLN A 208 0.16 -14.99 -31.54
C GLN A 208 0.99 -15.94 -30.66
N ASP A 209 2.27 -15.67 -30.46
CA ASP A 209 3.16 -16.47 -29.62
C ASP A 209 3.15 -15.96 -28.16
N PRO A 210 2.79 -16.79 -27.16
CA PRO A 210 2.80 -16.40 -25.75
C PRO A 210 4.13 -15.78 -25.29
N GLU A 211 5.27 -16.29 -25.76
CA GLU A 211 6.60 -15.80 -25.40
C GLU A 211 6.80 -14.34 -25.84
N GLN A 212 6.39 -14.03 -27.07
CA GLN A 212 6.46 -12.67 -27.60
C GLN A 212 5.47 -11.74 -26.89
N ALA A 213 4.29 -12.25 -26.52
CA ALA A 213 3.29 -11.48 -25.79
C ALA A 213 3.80 -11.08 -24.39
N VAL A 214 4.34 -12.01 -23.60
CA VAL A 214 4.90 -11.68 -22.26
C VAL A 214 6.10 -10.74 -22.37
N HIS A 215 6.93 -10.89 -23.40
CA HIS A 215 8.03 -9.96 -23.67
C HIS A 215 7.53 -8.54 -23.93
N GLN A 216 6.55 -8.40 -24.83
CA GLN A 216 6.02 -7.09 -25.19
C GLN A 216 5.28 -6.43 -24.02
N LEU A 217 4.53 -7.19 -23.21
CA LEU A 217 3.85 -6.67 -22.03
C LEU A 217 4.84 -6.08 -21.02
N ILE A 218 5.92 -6.81 -20.72
CA ILE A 218 6.98 -6.33 -19.82
C ILE A 218 7.70 -5.10 -20.39
N ASP A 219 8.02 -5.11 -21.68
CA ASP A 219 8.65 -3.97 -22.33
C ASP A 219 7.78 -2.71 -22.25
N LEU A 220 6.46 -2.85 -22.42
CA LEU A 220 5.51 -1.74 -22.31
C LEU A 220 5.39 -1.23 -20.86
N ALA A 221 5.32 -2.13 -19.88
CA ALA A 221 5.30 -1.74 -18.47
C ALA A 221 6.57 -0.98 -18.06
N ASN A 222 7.73 -1.46 -18.52
CA ASN A 222 9.01 -0.79 -18.33
C ASN A 222 9.09 0.57 -19.04
N ARG A 223 8.51 0.70 -20.24
CA ARG A 223 8.37 2.01 -20.93
C ARG A 223 7.41 2.96 -20.21
N GLY A 224 6.42 2.42 -19.50
CA GLY A 224 5.54 3.15 -18.57
C GLY A 224 6.23 3.64 -17.29
N GLY A 225 7.53 3.37 -17.14
CA GLY A 225 8.35 3.79 -16.01
C GLY A 225 8.78 2.66 -15.09
N GLY A 226 8.19 1.47 -15.21
CA GLY A 226 8.52 0.29 -14.40
C GLY A 226 8.59 0.57 -12.89
N PRO A 227 7.51 1.10 -12.27
CA PRO A 227 7.55 1.53 -10.88
C PRO A 227 7.60 0.36 -9.89
N ASP A 228 7.25 -0.84 -10.34
CA ASP A 228 7.17 -2.06 -9.53
C ASP A 228 7.79 -3.27 -10.24
N ASN A 229 7.83 -4.41 -9.53
CA ASN A 229 8.07 -5.72 -10.12
C ASN A 229 6.95 -6.05 -11.11
N ILE A 230 7.31 -6.60 -12.27
CA ILE A 230 6.37 -6.85 -13.37
C ILE A 230 6.42 -8.33 -13.69
N THR A 231 5.34 -9.04 -13.40
CA THR A 231 5.23 -10.48 -13.65
C THR A 231 3.97 -10.79 -14.42
N CYS A 232 4.09 -11.63 -15.45
CA CYS A 232 2.93 -12.10 -16.18
C CYS A 232 3.12 -13.50 -16.77
N VAL A 233 1.99 -14.18 -16.96
CA VAL A 233 1.87 -15.50 -17.59
C VAL A 233 0.80 -15.41 -18.66
N VAL A 234 1.12 -15.76 -19.90
CA VAL A 234 0.16 -15.86 -21.01
C VAL A 234 0.00 -17.33 -21.38
N ALA A 235 -1.24 -17.78 -21.57
CA ALA A 235 -1.55 -19.15 -21.97
C ALA A 235 -2.66 -19.23 -23.02
N ASP A 236 -2.40 -20.02 -24.06
CA ASP A 236 -3.34 -20.34 -25.14
C ASP A 236 -3.94 -21.72 -24.92
N VAL A 237 -5.26 -21.80 -24.99
CA VAL A 237 -5.96 -23.08 -25.02
C VAL A 237 -5.95 -23.63 -26.43
N ILE A 238 -5.27 -24.76 -26.60
CA ILE A 238 -5.13 -25.44 -27.89
C ILE A 238 -5.82 -26.80 -27.86
N GLU A 239 -6.22 -27.27 -29.03
CA GLU A 239 -6.65 -28.67 -29.19
C GLU A 239 -5.43 -29.59 -29.18
N LEU A 240 -5.48 -30.66 -28.38
CA LEU A 240 -4.45 -31.68 -28.35
C LEU A 240 -4.89 -32.90 -29.17
N PRO A 241 -4.01 -33.44 -30.03
CA PRO A 241 -4.23 -34.75 -30.63
C PRO A 241 -4.42 -35.82 -29.52
N PRO A 242 -5.27 -36.83 -29.74
CA PRO A 242 -5.45 -37.91 -28.78
C PRO A 242 -4.11 -38.58 -28.42
N GLY A 243 -3.76 -38.59 -27.13
CA GLY A 243 -2.52 -39.19 -26.63
C GLY A 243 -1.25 -38.36 -26.85
N ALA A 244 -1.35 -37.13 -27.36
CA ALA A 244 -0.21 -36.23 -27.44
C ALA A 244 0.16 -35.67 -26.05
N PRO A 245 1.46 -35.57 -25.72
CA PRO A 245 1.90 -34.87 -24.51
C PRO A 245 1.57 -33.36 -24.61
N PRO A 246 1.49 -32.65 -23.47
CA PRO A 246 1.30 -31.21 -23.47
C PRO A 246 2.40 -30.50 -24.29
N PRO A 247 2.08 -29.36 -24.93
CA PRO A 247 2.94 -28.69 -25.91
C PRO A 247 4.22 -28.09 -25.30
N ASN A 248 4.25 -27.85 -23.98
CA ASN A 248 5.40 -27.35 -23.23
C ASN A 248 5.88 -28.41 -22.24
N GLN A 249 7.12 -28.91 -22.40
CA GLN A 249 7.63 -30.07 -21.65
C GLN A 249 8.26 -29.75 -20.30
N SER A 250 8.62 -28.49 -20.03
CA SER A 250 9.23 -28.08 -18.76
C SER A 250 8.43 -26.93 -18.14
N PRO A 251 7.89 -27.10 -16.93
CA PRO A 251 7.28 -26.01 -16.20
C PRO A 251 8.26 -24.84 -16.04
N GLN A 252 7.76 -23.62 -16.17
CA GLN A 252 8.51 -22.39 -15.99
C GLN A 252 8.21 -21.81 -14.61
N ALA A 253 9.25 -21.58 -13.80
CA ALA A 253 9.16 -20.77 -12.59
C ALA A 253 10.00 -19.51 -12.79
N VAL A 254 9.43 -18.34 -12.50
CA VAL A 254 10.07 -17.03 -12.70
C VAL A 254 9.93 -16.16 -11.45
N GLY A 255 10.70 -15.07 -11.37
CA GLY A 255 10.76 -14.22 -10.18
C GLY A 255 11.47 -14.91 -9.01
N ALA A 256 11.07 -14.65 -7.78
CA ALA A 256 11.67 -15.26 -6.59
C ALA A 256 11.52 -16.80 -6.58
N ALA A 257 10.44 -17.35 -7.14
CA ALA A 257 10.23 -18.79 -7.26
C ALA A 257 11.26 -19.51 -8.16
N ALA A 258 11.95 -18.80 -9.07
CA ALA A 258 13.01 -19.40 -9.89
C ALA A 258 14.20 -19.87 -9.03
N ASN A 259 14.48 -19.16 -7.93
CA ASN A 259 15.61 -19.45 -7.04
C ASN A 259 15.36 -20.70 -6.18
N VAL A 260 14.10 -21.05 -5.92
CA VAL A 260 13.70 -22.23 -5.12
C VAL A 260 14.03 -23.53 -5.86
N GLN A 261 14.02 -23.54 -7.20
CA GLN A 261 14.43 -24.72 -7.97
C GLN A 261 15.91 -25.08 -7.71
N HIS A 262 16.78 -24.09 -7.52
CA HIS A 262 18.20 -24.35 -7.30
C HIS A 262 18.53 -24.91 -5.90
N SER A 263 17.75 -24.55 -4.87
CA SER A 263 18.01 -24.99 -3.49
C SER A 263 17.51 -26.41 -3.21
N GLU A 264 16.30 -26.77 -3.64
CA GLU A 264 15.76 -28.13 -3.41
C GLU A 264 16.48 -29.22 -4.24
N LEU A 265 16.91 -28.90 -5.47
CA LEU A 265 17.75 -29.79 -6.27
C LEU A 265 19.15 -29.98 -5.68
N ALA A 266 19.67 -28.98 -4.94
CA ALA A 266 20.96 -29.08 -4.24
C ALA A 266 20.86 -29.91 -2.95
N GLU A 267 19.75 -29.78 -2.19
CA GLU A 267 19.51 -30.59 -0.98
C GLU A 267 19.31 -32.08 -1.29
N LEU A 268 18.65 -32.42 -2.39
CA LEU A 268 18.48 -33.82 -2.84
C LEU A 268 19.78 -34.46 -3.37
N ALA A 269 20.77 -33.65 -3.78
CA ALA A 269 22.04 -34.10 -4.34
C ALA A 269 23.16 -34.26 -3.30
N GLY A 270 22.93 -33.94 -2.01
CA GLY A 270 23.89 -34.13 -0.93
C GLY A 270 25.22 -33.38 -1.10
N GLY A 271 25.25 -32.32 -1.92
CA GLY A 271 26.44 -31.52 -2.20
C GLY A 271 26.39 -30.17 -1.50
N SER A 272 27.53 -29.73 -0.95
CA SER A 272 27.71 -28.34 -0.51
C SER A 272 27.27 -27.35 -1.59
N PRO A 273 26.68 -26.19 -1.22
CA PRO A 273 26.19 -25.23 -2.20
C PRO A 273 27.31 -24.84 -3.17
N PRO A 274 27.04 -24.82 -4.50
CA PRO A 274 28.01 -24.32 -5.45
C PRO A 274 28.32 -22.85 -5.15
N PRO A 275 29.53 -22.36 -5.47
CA PRO A 275 29.82 -20.93 -5.34
C PRO A 275 28.78 -20.14 -6.15
N PRO A 276 28.41 -18.92 -5.69
CA PRO A 276 27.37 -18.13 -6.33
C PRO A 276 27.66 -18.03 -7.83
N ALA A 277 26.64 -18.40 -8.63
CA ALA A 277 26.67 -18.17 -10.05
C ALA A 277 26.99 -16.68 -10.32
N PRO A 278 27.73 -16.36 -11.39
CA PRO A 278 27.98 -14.97 -11.74
C PRO A 278 26.64 -14.22 -11.83
N PRO A 279 26.59 -12.94 -11.41
CA PRO A 279 25.34 -12.21 -11.28
C PRO A 279 24.53 -12.31 -12.56
N SER A 280 23.26 -12.68 -12.39
CA SER A 280 22.25 -12.71 -13.44
C SER A 280 22.31 -11.42 -14.25
N SER A 281 22.23 -11.60 -15.56
CA SER A 281 22.50 -10.62 -16.59
C SER A 281 21.39 -9.59 -16.81
N ASP A 282 20.71 -9.14 -15.75
CA ASP A 282 19.61 -8.17 -15.85
C ASP A 282 19.87 -6.85 -15.12
N THR A 283 21.15 -6.48 -15.01
CA THR A 283 21.49 -5.08 -14.77
C THR A 283 21.63 -4.35 -16.11
N PRO A 284 21.35 -3.03 -16.17
CA PRO A 284 21.69 -2.20 -17.33
C PRO A 284 23.16 -2.33 -17.75
N ALA A 285 24.07 -2.57 -16.78
CA ALA A 285 25.48 -2.85 -17.01
C ALA A 285 25.73 -4.23 -17.67
N GLY A 286 24.95 -5.25 -17.31
CA GLY A 286 24.99 -6.59 -17.92
C GLY A 286 24.55 -6.59 -19.38
N ARG A 287 23.49 -5.83 -19.73
CA ARG A 287 23.03 -5.67 -21.12
C ARG A 287 24.03 -4.90 -21.99
N ALA A 288 24.66 -3.87 -21.43
CA ALA A 288 25.70 -3.10 -22.13
C ALA A 288 26.96 -3.93 -22.44
N ALA A 289 27.27 -4.94 -21.61
CA ALA A 289 28.37 -5.86 -21.86
C ALA A 289 28.05 -6.86 -22.98
N GLN A 290 26.81 -7.36 -23.09
CA GLN A 290 26.40 -8.32 -24.11
C GLN A 290 26.30 -7.73 -25.52
N LEU A 291 25.97 -6.44 -25.64
CA LEU A 291 25.99 -5.73 -26.93
C LEU A 291 27.39 -5.57 -27.53
N ARG A 292 28.45 -5.74 -26.73
CA ARG A 292 29.84 -5.68 -27.22
C ARG A 292 30.35 -7.02 -27.77
N ASP A 293 29.67 -8.13 -27.51
CA ASP A 293 30.20 -9.47 -27.81
C ASP A 293 29.51 -10.21 -28.98
N THR A 294 28.70 -9.51 -29.79
CA THR A 294 28.17 -10.07 -31.05
C THR A 294 28.96 -9.62 -32.29
N ARG A 295 30.05 -10.37 -32.52
CA ARG A 295 30.80 -10.63 -33.78
C ARG A 295 31.69 -9.54 -34.44
N PRO A 296 32.85 -9.96 -35.01
CA PRO A 296 33.71 -9.14 -35.85
C PRO A 296 33.10 -8.92 -37.24
N GLN A 297 33.21 -7.70 -37.77
CA GLN A 297 32.84 -7.42 -39.16
C GLN A 297 33.82 -8.10 -40.14
N PRO A 298 33.34 -8.75 -41.21
CA PRO A 298 34.19 -9.20 -42.31
C PRO A 298 34.69 -7.99 -43.13
N PRO A 299 35.93 -7.97 -43.63
CA PRO A 299 36.41 -6.90 -44.48
C PRO A 299 35.69 -6.92 -45.83
N VAL A 300 35.02 -5.82 -46.17
CA VAL A 300 34.47 -5.58 -47.49
C VAL A 300 35.62 -5.26 -48.44
N ALA A 301 35.77 -6.06 -49.49
CA ALA A 301 36.70 -5.83 -50.57
C ALA A 301 36.29 -4.58 -51.36
N VAL A 302 37.22 -3.65 -51.54
CA VAL A 302 37.13 -2.58 -52.54
C VAL A 302 37.92 -3.01 -53.77
N GLU A 303 37.25 -2.98 -54.91
CA GLU A 303 37.79 -3.25 -56.24
C GLU A 303 38.96 -2.31 -56.58
N GLU A 304 40.07 -2.94 -56.97
CA GLU A 304 41.30 -2.32 -57.44
C GLU A 304 41.21 -2.11 -58.96
N MET A 305 41.49 -0.88 -59.42
CA MET A 305 41.49 -0.49 -60.84
C MET A 305 42.85 -0.82 -61.49
N PRO A 306 42.93 -1.29 -62.76
CA PRO A 306 44.16 -1.82 -63.37
C PRO A 306 45.08 -0.76 -64.04
N PRO A 307 46.32 -1.13 -64.45
CA PRO A 307 47.51 -0.25 -64.45
C PRO A 307 47.90 0.32 -65.83
N PRO A 308 48.89 1.23 -65.90
CA PRO A 308 49.74 1.37 -67.08
C PRO A 308 51.17 0.85 -66.82
N GLN A 309 51.66 0.02 -67.75
CA GLN A 309 53.06 -0.40 -67.88
C GLN A 309 53.84 0.52 -68.85
N ALA A 310 55.17 0.58 -68.63
CA ALA A 310 56.31 0.94 -69.53
C ALA A 310 57.21 1.99 -68.84
N ALA A 311 58.55 1.95 -68.80
CA ALA A 311 59.65 1.13 -69.30
C ALA A 311 60.95 1.61 -68.55
N PRO A 312 62.15 0.99 -68.72
CA PRO A 312 63.23 1.00 -67.70
C PRO A 312 64.42 1.98 -67.92
N ALA A 313 65.12 2.24 -66.79
CA ALA A 313 66.56 2.59 -66.57
C ALA A 313 67.13 3.93 -67.12
N PRO A 314 68.04 4.64 -66.38
CA PRO A 314 69.45 4.21 -66.29
C PRO A 314 70.22 4.50 -64.97
N ARG A 315 71.22 3.62 -64.76
CA ARG A 315 72.60 3.76 -64.23
C ARG A 315 72.95 4.58 -62.98
N ARG A 316 73.72 3.88 -62.14
CA ARG A 316 74.50 4.29 -60.94
C ARG A 316 75.57 5.33 -61.24
N GLU A 317 75.80 6.21 -60.24
CA GLU A 317 77.13 6.73 -59.89
C GLU A 317 77.33 6.67 -58.35
N PRO A 318 78.58 6.63 -57.85
CA PRO A 318 78.91 6.07 -56.54
C PRO A 318 79.37 7.09 -55.47
N GLN A 319 78.97 6.83 -54.21
CA GLN A 319 79.68 7.05 -52.91
C GLN A 319 80.04 8.51 -52.49
N PRO A 320 80.14 8.86 -51.18
CA PRO A 320 80.90 8.10 -50.18
C PRO A 320 80.34 8.00 -48.75
N MET A 321 80.92 7.03 -48.03
CA MET A 321 80.80 6.76 -46.60
C MET A 321 81.27 7.92 -45.72
N GLY A 322 80.63 8.07 -44.54
CA GLY A 322 81.33 8.58 -43.36
C GLY A 322 80.48 9.19 -42.25
N ARG A 323 79.97 8.36 -41.32
CA ARG A 323 80.05 8.57 -39.84
C ARG A 323 79.49 7.36 -39.08
N PRO A 324 80.07 6.97 -37.93
CA PRO A 324 79.57 5.86 -37.12
C PRO A 324 78.32 6.28 -36.31
N PRO A 325 77.46 5.33 -35.90
CA PRO A 325 76.21 5.63 -35.20
C PRO A 325 76.44 6.00 -33.73
N GLU A 326 75.74 7.05 -33.26
CA GLU A 326 75.58 7.36 -31.84
C GLU A 326 74.57 6.40 -31.18
N PRO A 327 74.74 6.06 -29.88
CA PRO A 327 73.88 5.12 -29.17
C PRO A 327 72.49 5.70 -28.82
N MET A 328 71.45 4.89 -28.96
CA MET A 328 70.06 5.22 -28.62
C MET A 328 69.87 5.54 -27.11
N PRO A 329 69.06 6.55 -26.74
CA PRO A 329 68.69 6.77 -25.35
C PRO A 329 67.58 5.81 -24.88
N MET A 330 67.78 5.25 -23.67
CA MET A 330 66.80 4.45 -22.93
C MET A 330 65.52 5.23 -22.57
N ALA A 331 64.38 4.52 -22.59
CA ALA A 331 63.06 5.05 -22.22
C ALA A 331 62.94 5.36 -20.71
N PRO A 332 62.16 6.40 -20.30
CA PRO A 332 62.01 6.78 -18.90
C PRO A 332 61.01 5.91 -18.12
N PRO A 333 61.13 5.80 -16.78
CA PRO A 333 60.27 4.96 -15.95
C PRO A 333 58.92 5.62 -15.66
N ARG A 334 57.87 4.79 -15.52
CA ARG A 334 56.50 5.21 -15.23
C ARG A 334 56.34 5.67 -13.76
N ALA A 335 55.71 6.83 -13.56
CA ALA A 335 55.44 7.45 -12.26
C ALA A 335 54.33 6.73 -11.45
N PRO A 336 54.34 6.79 -10.09
CA PRO A 336 53.39 6.08 -9.24
C PRO A 336 52.07 6.86 -9.10
N ARG A 337 50.95 6.15 -9.27
CA ARG A 337 49.59 6.71 -9.13
C ARG A 337 49.20 6.90 -7.67
N ARG A 338 48.63 8.07 -7.43
CA ARG A 338 48.31 8.77 -6.17
C ARG A 338 47.25 8.05 -5.31
N ARG A 339 47.60 7.66 -4.07
CA ARG A 339 46.73 6.98 -3.07
C ARG A 339 45.61 7.87 -2.45
N TRP A 340 45.46 9.12 -2.88
CA TRP A 340 44.52 10.09 -2.28
C TRP A 340 43.12 10.08 -2.90
N THR A 341 42.93 9.49 -4.07
CA THR A 341 41.60 9.42 -4.70
C THR A 341 40.63 8.54 -3.91
N TRP A 342 41.13 7.50 -3.23
CA TRP A 342 40.30 6.63 -2.39
C TRP A 342 39.80 7.33 -1.11
N LEU A 343 40.61 8.24 -0.54
CA LEU A 343 40.21 9.06 0.61
C LEU A 343 39.07 10.03 0.26
N ILE A 344 39.09 10.63 -0.93
CA ILE A 344 38.02 11.53 -1.39
C ILE A 344 36.72 10.75 -1.58
N VAL A 345 36.77 9.56 -2.18
CA VAL A 345 35.59 8.70 -2.36
C VAL A 345 35.03 8.27 -1.01
N MET A 346 35.86 7.84 -0.08
CA MET A 346 35.43 7.43 1.27
C MET A 346 34.76 8.58 2.05
N VAL A 347 35.32 9.79 1.99
CA VAL A 347 34.72 10.97 2.63
C VAL A 347 33.40 11.33 1.96
N SER A 348 33.30 11.21 0.63
CA SER A 348 32.07 11.49 -0.11
C SER A 348 30.95 10.51 0.25
N VAL A 349 31.27 9.21 0.32
CA VAL A 349 30.35 8.15 0.76
C VAL A 349 29.91 8.38 2.21
N PHE A 350 30.82 8.76 3.09
CA PHE A 350 30.50 9.07 4.48
C PHE A 350 29.56 10.27 4.60
N VAL A 351 29.79 11.35 3.84
CA VAL A 351 28.90 12.53 3.83
C VAL A 351 27.51 12.18 3.29
N VAL A 352 27.42 11.34 2.26
CA VAL A 352 26.12 10.88 1.71
C VAL A 352 25.40 9.96 2.69
N LEU A 353 26.10 9.05 3.37
CA LEU A 353 25.51 8.18 4.40
C LEU A 353 25.02 8.97 5.61
N VAL A 354 25.80 9.93 6.10
CA VAL A 354 25.40 10.81 7.20
C VAL A 354 24.24 11.72 6.79
N GLY A 355 24.26 12.26 5.57
CA GLY A 355 23.18 13.07 5.02
C GLY A 355 21.88 12.28 4.82
N GLY A 356 21.98 11.07 4.28
CA GLY A 356 20.85 10.15 4.09
C GLY A 356 20.26 9.68 5.41
N GLY A 357 21.10 9.32 6.39
CA GLY A 357 20.66 8.97 7.74
C GLY A 357 19.97 10.15 8.46
N ALA A 358 20.50 11.37 8.31
CA ALA A 358 19.86 12.57 8.85
C ALA A 358 18.52 12.87 8.16
N ALA A 359 18.42 12.71 6.84
CA ALA A 359 17.18 12.89 6.10
C ALA A 359 16.13 11.83 6.47
N PHE A 360 16.54 10.57 6.64
CA PHE A 360 15.68 9.49 7.09
C PHE A 360 15.19 9.71 8.53
N ALA A 361 16.07 10.15 9.44
CA ALA A 361 15.68 10.49 10.81
C ALA A 361 14.69 11.67 10.86
N VAL A 362 14.87 12.69 10.02
CA VAL A 362 13.92 13.80 9.88
C VAL A 362 12.58 13.32 9.30
N TYR A 363 12.61 12.39 8.34
CA TYR A 363 11.43 11.82 7.72
C TYR A 363 10.62 10.95 8.69
N SER A 364 11.27 10.06 9.44
CA SER A 364 10.61 9.24 10.46
C SER A 364 10.01 10.07 11.58
N MET A 365 10.75 11.06 12.10
CA MET A 365 10.26 12.00 13.11
C MET A 365 9.06 12.86 12.65
N ARG A 366 8.88 13.02 11.34
CA ARG A 366 7.74 13.77 10.77
C ARG A 366 6.50 12.88 10.59
N ASN A 367 6.67 11.57 10.41
CA ASN A 367 5.57 10.65 10.16
C ASN A 367 5.02 9.98 11.42
N ASP A 368 5.82 9.90 12.50
CA ASP A 368 5.43 9.22 13.73
C ASP A 368 4.96 10.22 14.80
N GLY A 369 3.66 10.25 15.06
CA GLY A 369 3.06 10.95 16.20
C GLY A 369 1.96 11.95 15.83
N PHE A 370 0.93 12.00 16.67
CA PHE A 370 -0.09 13.02 16.66
C PHE A 370 -0.07 13.73 18.01
N TYR A 371 -0.24 15.04 18.02
CA TYR A 371 -0.41 15.79 19.27
C TYR A 371 -1.44 16.90 19.09
N ALA A 372 -2.04 17.31 20.20
CA ALA A 372 -2.94 18.46 20.24
C ALA A 372 -2.23 19.66 20.88
N GLN A 373 -2.53 20.84 20.37
CA GLN A 373 -2.07 22.11 20.94
C GLN A 373 -3.19 23.17 20.83
N ALA A 374 -3.18 24.14 21.74
CA ALA A 374 -4.09 25.28 21.70
C ALA A 374 -3.67 26.28 20.62
N GLU A 375 -4.56 26.56 19.67
CA GLU A 375 -4.40 27.64 18.69
C GLU A 375 -5.68 28.47 18.64
N ASN A 376 -5.57 29.79 18.81
CA ASN A 376 -6.73 30.70 18.85
C ASN A 376 -7.84 30.28 19.84
N GLY A 377 -7.48 29.64 20.95
CA GLY A 377 -8.44 29.16 21.96
C GLY A 377 -9.12 27.83 21.63
N MET A 378 -8.77 27.20 20.50
CA MET A 378 -9.29 25.91 20.05
C MET A 378 -8.22 24.82 20.16
N VAL A 379 -8.67 23.58 20.35
CA VAL A 379 -7.80 22.40 20.26
C VAL A 379 -7.55 22.10 18.78
N VAL A 380 -6.29 22.17 18.34
CA VAL A 380 -5.87 21.83 16.98
C VAL A 380 -4.95 20.62 17.03
N VAL A 381 -5.23 19.64 16.17
CA VAL A 381 -4.41 18.43 16.04
C VAL A 381 -3.32 18.66 15.00
N TYR A 382 -2.10 18.29 15.37
CA TYR A 382 -0.90 18.33 14.55
C TYR A 382 -0.35 16.92 14.33
N LYS A 383 0.23 16.70 13.16
CA LYS A 383 0.96 15.48 12.79
C LYS A 383 2.47 15.76 12.80
N GLY A 384 3.25 14.87 13.41
CA GLY A 384 4.70 14.96 13.55
C GLY A 384 5.13 15.39 14.96
N SER A 385 6.40 15.78 15.11
CA SER A 385 6.96 16.18 16.41
C SER A 385 6.72 17.66 16.74
N PRO A 386 6.42 18.02 18.00
CA PRO A 386 6.33 19.41 18.45
C PRO A 386 7.70 20.12 18.48
N ASN A 387 8.80 19.38 18.38
CA ASN A 387 10.16 19.93 18.41
C ASN A 387 10.61 20.41 17.02
N SER A 388 11.31 21.54 16.97
CA SER A 388 12.02 21.99 15.77
C SER A 388 13.43 21.44 15.74
N LEU A 389 13.86 20.88 14.61
CA LEU A 389 15.25 20.44 14.40
C LEU A 389 15.91 21.36 13.37
N LEU A 390 17.05 21.98 13.72
CA LEU A 390 17.81 22.88 12.85
C LEU A 390 16.97 24.03 12.23
N GLY A 391 15.98 24.54 12.97
CA GLY A 391 15.11 25.63 12.50
C GLY A 391 13.99 25.22 11.54
N LEU A 392 13.90 23.93 11.19
CA LEU A 392 12.80 23.38 10.40
C LEU A 392 11.67 22.91 11.33
N LYS A 393 10.43 23.30 10.98
CA LYS A 393 9.22 22.81 11.64
C LYS A 393 8.96 21.37 11.19
N LEU A 394 8.99 20.43 12.14
CA LEU A 394 8.74 19.01 11.90
C LEU A 394 7.26 18.61 12.07
N ASN A 395 6.39 19.60 12.22
CA ASN A 395 4.96 19.45 12.39
C ASN A 395 4.17 20.01 11.20
N SER A 396 3.01 19.42 10.96
CA SER A 396 2.00 19.97 10.05
C SER A 396 0.61 19.85 10.69
N LYS A 397 -0.30 20.77 10.36
CA LYS A 397 -1.69 20.65 10.84
C LYS A 397 -2.32 19.39 10.25
N ALA A 398 -2.99 18.60 11.07
CA ALA A 398 -3.72 17.43 10.60
C ALA A 398 -4.84 17.84 9.63
N PRO A 399 -5.16 17.01 8.62
CA PRO A 399 -6.21 17.29 7.64
C PRO A 399 -7.58 17.44 8.31
N ALA A 400 -8.52 18.13 7.65
CA ALA A 400 -9.80 18.53 8.24
C ALA A 400 -10.64 17.37 8.83
N HIS A 401 -10.57 16.17 8.24
CA HIS A 401 -11.28 14.99 8.73
C HIS A 401 -10.69 14.39 10.03
N GLN A 402 -9.46 14.76 10.39
CA GLN A 402 -8.78 14.36 11.63
C GLN A 402 -8.79 15.48 12.68
N GLN A 403 -9.42 16.62 12.38
CA GLN A 403 -9.64 17.68 13.36
C GLN A 403 -10.90 17.39 14.18
N PRO A 404 -10.98 17.87 15.44
CA PRO A 404 -12.17 17.71 16.25
C PRO A 404 -13.41 18.30 15.56
N ASN A 405 -14.42 17.45 15.36
CA ASN A 405 -15.73 17.84 14.85
C ASN A 405 -16.83 17.28 15.76
N PRO A 406 -17.55 18.12 16.54
CA PRO A 406 -17.49 19.58 16.56
C PRO A 406 -16.17 20.14 17.16
N PRO A 407 -15.78 21.39 16.83
CA PRO A 407 -14.56 22.01 17.36
C PRO A 407 -14.55 22.13 18.90
N ILE A 408 -13.47 21.68 19.54
CA ILE A 408 -13.32 21.72 21.00
C ILE A 408 -12.62 23.01 21.43
N ARG A 409 -13.22 23.75 22.36
CA ARG A 409 -12.59 24.93 22.96
C ARG A 409 -11.70 24.51 24.12
N VAL A 410 -10.53 25.13 24.23
CA VAL A 410 -9.58 24.84 25.31
C VAL A 410 -10.19 25.23 26.66
N GLU A 411 -10.97 26.30 26.72
CA GLU A 411 -11.64 26.74 27.94
C GLU A 411 -12.59 25.69 28.53
N ASP A 412 -13.11 24.79 27.69
CA ASP A 412 -14.07 23.77 28.10
C ASP A 412 -13.40 22.47 28.58
N LEU A 413 -12.07 22.41 28.62
CA LEU A 413 -11.32 21.27 29.17
C LEU A 413 -10.96 21.47 30.66
N PRO A 414 -10.60 20.41 31.40
CA PRO A 414 -10.09 20.50 32.77
C PRO A 414 -8.83 21.38 32.87
N GLU A 415 -8.64 22.08 33.99
CA GLU A 415 -7.54 23.06 34.14
C GLU A 415 -6.15 22.46 33.87
N ALA A 416 -5.94 21.20 34.26
CA ALA A 416 -4.71 20.45 34.02
C ALA A 416 -4.43 20.23 32.52
N LEU A 417 -5.46 19.99 31.70
CA LEU A 417 -5.32 19.87 30.25
C LEU A 417 -5.17 21.23 29.59
N GLN A 418 -5.82 22.27 30.11
CA GLN A 418 -5.65 23.63 29.61
C GLN A 418 -4.21 24.12 29.73
N SER A 419 -3.57 23.86 30.88
CA SER A 419 -2.16 24.21 31.08
C SER A 419 -1.24 23.43 30.14
N ASN A 420 -1.56 22.17 29.87
CA ASN A 420 -0.76 21.32 28.99
C ASN A 420 -0.93 21.68 27.50
N LEU A 421 -2.08 22.22 27.09
CA LEU A 421 -2.33 22.57 25.69
C LEU A 421 -1.85 23.98 25.32
N LYS A 422 -1.68 24.90 26.28
CA LYS A 422 -1.21 26.27 26.02
C LYS A 422 0.26 26.26 25.60
N SER A 423 0.57 26.88 24.46
CA SER A 423 1.95 26.96 23.95
C SER A 423 2.93 27.48 25.01
N PRO A 424 4.09 26.82 25.21
CA PRO A 424 4.71 25.80 24.36
C PRO A 424 4.25 24.35 24.63
N GLY A 425 3.28 24.13 25.52
CA GLY A 425 2.76 22.80 25.85
C GLY A 425 2.01 22.14 24.70
N TYR A 426 1.94 20.80 24.77
CA TYR A 426 1.16 19.94 23.90
C TYR A 426 0.65 18.71 24.67
N VAL A 427 -0.30 17.99 24.07
CA VAL A 427 -0.77 16.69 24.58
C VAL A 427 -0.55 15.65 23.48
N ASP A 428 0.24 14.62 23.76
CA ASP A 428 0.43 13.50 22.85
C ASP A 428 -0.86 12.69 22.68
N LEU A 429 -1.20 12.40 21.44
CA LEU A 429 -2.35 11.62 21.04
C LEU A 429 -1.88 10.24 20.57
N SER A 430 -2.52 9.18 21.07
CA SER A 430 -2.28 7.80 20.64
C SER A 430 -2.93 7.52 19.26
N GLY A 431 -2.50 8.24 18.23
CA GLY A 431 -2.99 8.12 16.85
C GLY A 431 -3.93 9.25 16.41
N ALA A 432 -4.36 9.19 15.15
CA ALA A 432 -5.17 10.22 14.48
C ALA A 432 -6.50 10.51 15.19
N ASP A 433 -7.08 9.51 15.84
CA ASP A 433 -8.33 9.59 16.58
C ASP A 433 -8.16 9.89 18.08
N GLY A 434 -6.93 10.10 18.56
CA GLY A 434 -6.66 10.31 19.98
C GLY A 434 -7.35 11.54 20.57
N TRP A 435 -7.75 12.51 19.74
CA TRP A 435 -8.52 13.68 20.16
C TRP A 435 -9.92 13.32 20.70
N LYS A 436 -10.48 12.16 20.35
CA LYS A 436 -11.77 11.67 20.90
C LYS A 436 -11.70 11.51 22.42
N LYS A 437 -10.53 11.17 22.96
CA LYS A 437 -10.28 11.10 24.42
C LYS A 437 -10.30 12.47 25.09
N LEU A 438 -9.87 13.53 24.37
CA LEU A 438 -10.01 14.91 24.84
C LEU A 438 -11.48 15.34 24.80
N ALA A 439 -12.20 14.96 23.74
CA ALA A 439 -13.63 15.25 23.59
C ALA A 439 -14.47 14.66 24.75
N SER A 440 -14.14 13.45 25.23
CA SER A 440 -14.84 12.84 26.36
C SER A 440 -14.56 13.50 27.71
N GLN A 441 -13.54 14.36 27.80
CA GLN A 441 -13.15 15.05 29.04
C GLN A 441 -13.63 16.50 29.08
N VAL A 442 -14.40 16.94 28.08
CA VAL A 442 -14.98 18.29 28.05
C VAL A 442 -15.91 18.48 29.24
N CYS A 443 -15.67 19.55 30.00
CA CYS A 443 -16.46 19.98 31.13
C CYS A 443 -17.88 20.31 30.68
N LYS A 444 -18.85 19.51 31.14
CA LYS A 444 -20.27 19.69 30.79
C LYS A 444 -20.86 20.93 31.46
N TYR A 445 -21.95 21.42 30.90
CA TYR A 445 -22.75 22.52 31.43
C TYR A 445 -23.91 21.96 32.26
N SER A 446 -24.21 22.57 33.40
CA SER A 446 -25.36 22.22 34.24
C SER A 446 -26.17 23.47 34.58
N LEU A 447 -27.47 23.29 34.82
CA LEU A 447 -28.33 24.33 35.40
C LEU A 447 -28.41 24.10 36.90
N GLU A 448 -27.96 25.08 37.68
CA GLU A 448 -27.87 24.96 39.14
C GLU A 448 -28.47 26.18 39.83
N SER A 449 -28.98 25.96 41.04
CA SER A 449 -29.46 27.02 41.91
C SER A 449 -28.28 27.78 42.50
N VAL A 450 -28.21 29.08 42.25
CA VAL A 450 -27.21 29.97 42.85
C VAL A 450 -27.92 31.10 43.58
N GLY A 451 -28.01 30.99 44.91
CA GLY A 451 -28.84 31.89 45.70
C GLY A 451 -30.32 31.63 45.47
N ASP A 452 -31.07 32.65 45.04
CA ASP A 452 -32.51 32.59 44.74
C ASP A 452 -32.82 32.43 43.24
N ARG A 453 -31.80 32.28 42.39
CA ARG A 453 -31.93 32.21 40.91
C ARG A 453 -31.25 30.96 40.35
N ILE A 454 -31.58 30.63 39.10
CA ILE A 454 -30.88 29.58 38.34
C ILE A 454 -29.70 30.20 37.60
N ALA A 455 -28.58 29.49 37.52
CA ALA A 455 -27.51 29.85 36.62
C ALA A 455 -27.04 28.65 35.80
N VAL A 456 -26.60 28.93 34.57
CA VAL A 456 -25.82 27.97 33.79
C VAL A 456 -24.39 27.98 34.34
N MET A 457 -24.00 26.85 34.91
CA MET A 457 -22.68 26.60 35.45
C MET A 457 -21.92 25.66 34.52
N ARG A 458 -20.67 25.98 34.18
CA ARG A 458 -19.78 25.06 33.47
C ARG A 458 -18.92 24.31 34.46
N GLY A 459 -18.81 22.98 34.29
CA GLY A 459 -17.89 22.16 35.06
C GLY A 459 -18.23 22.04 36.54
N SER A 460 -19.47 22.34 36.91
CA SER A 460 -19.93 22.15 38.29
C SER A 460 -20.11 20.65 38.56
N ARG A 461 -19.75 20.21 39.77
CA ARG A 461 -19.79 18.80 40.21
C ARG A 461 -18.99 17.82 39.33
N GLN A 462 -17.97 18.31 38.62
CA GLN A 462 -17.05 17.51 37.81
C GLN A 462 -15.60 17.67 38.30
N ASP A 463 -14.94 16.55 38.54
CA ASP A 463 -13.55 16.53 39.00
C ASP A 463 -12.60 17.15 37.96
N GLY A 464 -11.77 18.10 38.40
CA GLY A 464 -10.80 18.79 37.55
C GLY A 464 -11.36 19.94 36.69
N CYS A 465 -12.67 20.19 36.75
CA CYS A 465 -13.31 21.33 36.10
C CYS A 465 -13.56 22.46 37.12
N LYS A 466 -13.18 23.70 36.78
CA LYS A 466 -13.46 24.86 37.63
C LYS A 466 -14.89 25.36 37.41
N PRO A 467 -15.76 25.35 38.44
CA PRO A 467 -17.13 25.83 38.32
C PRO A 467 -17.15 27.30 37.89
N THR A 468 -17.71 27.58 36.72
CA THR A 468 -17.78 28.94 36.16
C THR A 468 -19.21 29.30 35.84
N ARG A 469 -19.70 30.45 36.35
CA ARG A 469 -21.03 30.96 36.04
C ARG A 469 -21.02 31.62 34.67
N ILE A 470 -21.87 31.15 33.76
CA ILE A 470 -21.95 31.63 32.37
C ILE A 470 -23.05 32.67 32.20
N LYS A 471 -24.27 32.34 32.63
CA LYS A 471 -25.45 33.21 32.54
C LYS A 471 -26.39 32.90 33.70
N GLU A 472 -27.04 33.93 34.20
CA GLU A 472 -28.01 33.84 35.30
C GLU A 472 -29.41 34.12 34.77
N SER A 473 -30.38 33.41 35.34
CA SER A 473 -31.80 33.52 35.05
C SER A 473 -32.34 34.89 35.48
N GLN A 474 -33.30 35.39 34.71
CA GLN A 474 -34.02 36.62 35.06
C GLN A 474 -35.08 36.37 36.14
N VAL A 475 -35.51 35.12 36.27
CA VAL A 475 -36.58 34.63 37.14
C VAL A 475 -36.01 33.99 38.41
N ARG A 476 -36.74 34.07 39.52
CA ARG A 476 -36.33 33.40 40.76
C ARG A 476 -36.67 31.90 40.71
N LEU A 477 -35.87 31.08 41.38
CA LEU A 477 -36.11 29.65 41.52
C LEU A 477 -37.51 29.34 42.10
N ALA A 478 -38.01 30.22 42.98
CA ALA A 478 -39.32 30.11 43.59
C ALA A 478 -40.49 30.39 42.63
N GLU A 479 -40.23 31.08 41.51
CA GLU A 479 -41.22 31.47 40.48
C GLU A 479 -41.33 30.39 39.38
N LEU A 480 -40.45 29.40 39.37
CA LEU A 480 -40.50 28.26 38.45
C LEU A 480 -41.58 27.24 38.84
N PRO A 481 -42.08 26.47 37.85
CA PRO A 481 -42.88 25.27 38.10
C PRO A 481 -42.18 24.28 39.05
N ALA A 482 -42.96 23.54 39.85
CA ALA A 482 -42.42 22.62 40.85
C ALA A 482 -41.54 21.51 40.25
N SER A 483 -41.89 21.01 39.07
CA SER A 483 -41.15 20.02 38.30
C SER A 483 -39.78 20.54 37.85
N ASP A 484 -39.74 21.73 37.27
CA ASP A 484 -38.53 22.39 36.81
C ASP A 484 -37.61 22.76 37.98
N ARG A 485 -38.19 23.26 39.07
CA ARG A 485 -37.48 23.56 40.31
C ARG A 485 -36.79 22.32 40.87
N LYS A 486 -37.51 21.20 40.91
CA LYS A 486 -36.97 19.91 41.35
C LYS A 486 -35.86 19.43 40.42
N ALA A 487 -36.02 19.54 39.10
CA ALA A 487 -35.00 19.13 38.13
C ALA A 487 -33.67 19.91 38.29
N VAL A 488 -33.75 21.22 38.59
CA VAL A 488 -32.59 22.08 38.90
C VAL A 488 -31.96 21.73 40.25
N GLN A 489 -32.76 21.45 41.28
CA GLN A 489 -32.28 21.09 42.62
C GLN A 489 -31.63 19.70 42.69
N ASP A 490 -32.24 18.72 42.02
CA ASP A 490 -31.71 17.36 41.86
C ASP A 490 -30.49 17.37 40.92
N GLY A 491 -30.28 18.47 40.19
CA GLY A 491 -29.13 18.67 39.33
C GLY A 491 -29.12 17.75 38.11
N THR A 492 -30.29 17.39 37.62
CA THR A 492 -30.54 16.45 36.50
C THR A 492 -30.35 17.08 35.12
N LEU A 493 -30.21 18.40 35.06
CA LEU A 493 -30.09 19.16 33.82
C LEU A 493 -28.61 19.36 33.47
N GLU A 494 -28.04 18.39 32.76
CA GLU A 494 -26.67 18.43 32.20
C GLU A 494 -26.67 18.47 30.67
N PHE A 495 -25.74 19.24 30.10
CA PHE A 495 -25.62 19.45 28.65
C PHE A 495 -24.16 19.37 28.22
N GLY A 496 -23.90 18.73 27.08
CA GLY A 496 -22.57 18.69 26.46
C GLY A 496 -22.20 19.98 25.71
N ASP A 497 -23.17 20.85 25.43
CA ASP A 497 -23.01 22.08 24.66
C ASP A 497 -23.57 23.30 25.42
N ARG A 498 -22.91 24.44 25.23
CA ARG A 498 -23.28 25.72 25.84
C ARG A 498 -24.62 26.25 25.32
N GLN A 499 -24.91 26.10 24.03
CA GLN A 499 -26.13 26.66 23.42
C GLN A 499 -27.37 25.93 23.93
N ALA A 500 -27.32 24.61 24.06
CA ALA A 500 -28.37 23.78 24.63
C ALA A 500 -28.67 24.18 26.09
N ALA A 501 -27.64 24.42 26.91
CA ALA A 501 -27.81 24.88 28.28
C ALA A 501 -28.45 26.28 28.35
N LEU A 502 -28.04 27.20 27.47
CA LEU A 502 -28.60 28.55 27.38
C LEU A 502 -30.05 28.56 26.88
N ALA A 503 -30.37 27.73 25.88
CA ALA A 503 -31.72 27.56 25.37
C ALA A 503 -32.64 26.99 26.46
N LYS A 504 -32.15 26.02 27.25
CA LYS A 504 -32.93 25.50 28.39
C LYS A 504 -33.12 26.56 29.48
N LEU A 505 -32.12 27.39 29.77
CA LEU A 505 -32.28 28.52 30.68
C LEU A 505 -33.36 29.49 30.19
N GLU A 506 -33.39 29.81 28.90
CA GLU A 506 -34.38 30.71 28.30
C GLU A 506 -35.80 30.12 28.32
N GLU A 507 -35.93 28.81 28.12
CA GLU A 507 -37.19 28.07 28.29
C GLU A 507 -37.71 28.19 29.73
N LEU A 508 -36.83 27.99 30.72
CA LEU A 508 -37.17 28.13 32.14
C LEU A 508 -37.52 29.58 32.50
N ASP A 509 -36.80 30.57 31.98
CA ASP A 509 -37.12 31.99 32.13
C ASP A 509 -38.48 32.34 31.51
N GLY A 510 -38.86 31.71 30.39
CA GLY A 510 -40.17 31.87 29.77
C GLY A 510 -41.29 31.26 30.60
N ARG A 511 -41.11 30.01 31.04
CA ARG A 511 -42.08 29.28 31.86
C ARG A 511 -42.30 29.95 33.22
N GLY A 512 -41.24 30.42 33.85
CA GLY A 512 -41.35 31.12 35.13
C GLY A 512 -42.00 32.50 35.02
N ARG A 513 -41.75 33.26 33.94
CA ARG A 513 -42.50 34.49 33.66
C ARG A 513 -43.99 34.21 33.43
N ALA A 514 -44.32 33.17 32.66
CA ALA A 514 -45.71 32.77 32.46
C ALA A 514 -46.42 32.42 33.78
N CYS A 515 -45.74 31.71 34.69
CA CYS A 515 -46.26 31.44 36.03
C CYS A 515 -46.41 32.71 36.91
N SER A 516 -45.54 33.70 36.76
CA SER A 516 -45.61 34.96 37.51
C SER A 516 -46.68 35.92 36.97
N ASP A 517 -46.93 35.93 35.66
CA ASP A 517 -47.83 36.88 35.00
C ASP A 517 -49.29 36.38 34.97
N ASP A 518 -49.53 35.09 34.72
CA ASP A 518 -50.86 34.48 34.74
C ASP A 518 -50.79 32.96 34.99
N ALA A 519 -50.66 32.56 36.25
CA ALA A 519 -50.56 31.15 36.65
C ALA A 519 -51.73 30.28 36.17
N ALA A 520 -52.95 30.82 36.06
CA ALA A 520 -54.14 30.07 35.67
C ALA A 520 -54.34 29.98 34.13
N GLY A 521 -53.86 30.97 33.38
CA GLY A 521 -53.92 31.00 31.91
C GLY A 521 -52.68 30.46 31.20
N SER A 522 -51.58 30.19 31.92
CA SER A 522 -50.31 29.73 31.36
C SER A 522 -50.32 28.30 30.78
N GLY A 523 -51.31 27.47 31.15
CA GLY A 523 -51.36 26.06 30.77
C GLY A 523 -50.28 25.18 31.42
N ILE A 524 -49.65 25.66 32.50
CA ILE A 524 -48.63 24.95 33.28
C ILE A 524 -49.22 24.55 34.64
N ASP A 525 -49.43 23.26 34.86
CA ASP A 525 -50.22 22.72 35.98
C ASP A 525 -49.56 22.88 37.37
N ASP A 526 -48.26 23.18 37.44
CA ASP A 526 -47.45 23.14 38.66
C ASP A 526 -46.78 24.48 39.01
N CYS A 527 -47.39 25.60 38.60
CA CYS A 527 -46.93 26.95 38.94
C CYS A 527 -47.02 27.25 40.46
N PRO A 528 -46.05 27.99 41.04
CA PRO A 528 -46.06 28.42 42.43
C PRO A 528 -47.18 29.43 42.71
N GLY A 529 -48.19 29.03 43.48
CA GLY A 529 -49.36 29.86 43.82
C GLY A 529 -50.68 29.39 43.20
N GLY A 530 -50.66 28.38 42.33
CA GLY A 530 -51.87 27.66 41.91
C GLY A 530 -52.40 26.83 43.07
N ASN A 531 -53.50 27.27 43.69
CA ASN A 531 -54.25 26.48 44.65
C ASN A 531 -54.78 25.20 43.96
N ASN A 532 -54.01 24.11 43.95
CA ASN A 532 -54.58 22.77 43.94
C ASN A 532 -54.99 22.39 45.37
N ALA A 533 -56.00 23.12 45.86
CA ALA A 533 -56.96 22.57 46.79
C ALA A 533 -57.91 21.67 45.97
N SER A 534 -57.45 20.48 45.62
CA SER A 534 -58.30 19.41 45.13
C SER A 534 -57.90 18.10 45.79
N ASP A 535 -57.80 18.15 47.11
CA ASP A 535 -57.87 16.98 47.97
C ASP A 535 -59.24 17.00 48.65
N GLY A 536 -60.10 16.05 48.28
CA GLY A 536 -61.34 15.78 49.01
C GLY A 536 -62.66 16.15 48.35
N VAL A 537 -63.01 15.51 47.23
CA VAL A 537 -64.42 15.11 47.01
C VAL A 537 -64.45 13.63 46.66
N ARG A 538 -64.64 12.81 47.70
CA ARG A 538 -65.30 11.51 47.58
C ARG A 538 -66.71 11.73 47.05
N ARG A 539 -67.15 10.94 46.07
CA ARG A 539 -68.33 10.07 46.15
C ARG A 539 -68.50 9.26 44.84
N PRO A 540 -69.25 8.14 44.90
CA PRO A 540 -68.96 6.87 44.24
C PRO A 540 -69.38 6.78 42.77
#